data_AF-A0A812UEW1-F1
#
_entry.id   AF-A0A812UEW1-F1
#
_cell.length_a   1.000
_cell.length_b   1.000
_cell.length_c   1.000
_cell.angle_alpha   90.00
_cell.angle_beta   90.00
_cell.angle_gamma   90.00
#
_symmetry.space_group_name_H-M   'P 1'
#
loop_
_entity.id
_entity.type
_entity.pdbx_description
1 polymer ?
#
loop_
_entity_poly.entity_id
_entity_poly.type
_entity_poly.pdbx_seq_one_letter_code
_entity_poly.pdbx_strand_id
1 'polypeptide(L)'
;MASADTVQQALDKLAETFQNDDKATDLAKLTRHALSLLKHADTRARGVEAVIQLQDQLHIARRLGNYVQEANLVEAIAGRMRTDDAYGLESSVPMVQAEQSDEMKALIKQMQEADLKSRPYEFLNTADSEEMTVNISVPAETQMKDVSVKLSAKTIRVEIKGHEMQPCVIDGSFFQAVDPAGCDHHLEGSGAKRLLVIDLEKKQNGLKWPDLLGYGAT
;
A
#
# COMPACT_ATOMS: atom_id res chain seq x y z
N MET A 1 -31.84 16.97 -6.30
CA MET A 1 -30.46 17.39 -5.95
C MET A 1 -30.14 16.72 -4.63
N ALA A 2 -29.23 15.75 -4.60
CA ALA A 2 -28.81 15.15 -3.34
C ALA A 2 -27.98 16.19 -2.57
N SER A 3 -28.37 16.51 -1.33
CA SER A 3 -27.56 17.37 -0.46
C SER A 3 -26.22 16.68 -0.22
N ALA A 4 -25.11 17.38 -0.45
CA ALA A 4 -23.78 16.87 -0.09
C ALA A 4 -23.76 16.57 1.42
N ASP A 5 -23.27 15.38 1.81
CA ASP A 5 -23.13 15.02 3.22
C ASP A 5 -22.21 16.05 3.92
N THR A 6 -22.53 16.36 5.17
CA THR A 6 -21.64 17.11 6.06
C THR A 6 -20.49 16.24 6.56
N VAL A 7 -19.39 16.84 7.03
CA VAL A 7 -18.27 16.09 7.61
C VAL A 7 -18.75 15.21 8.76
N GLN A 8 -19.68 15.69 9.58
CA GLN A 8 -20.28 14.88 10.63
C GLN A 8 -20.98 13.63 10.08
N GLN A 9 -21.89 13.81 9.10
CA GLN A 9 -22.62 12.70 8.50
C GLN A 9 -21.69 11.68 7.83
N ALA A 10 -20.61 12.15 7.19
CA ALA A 10 -19.61 11.28 6.59
C ALA A 10 -18.84 10.45 7.63
N LEU A 11 -18.37 11.08 8.71
CA LEU A 11 -17.67 10.37 9.78
C LEU A 11 -18.60 9.42 10.56
N ASP A 12 -19.87 9.78 10.77
CA ASP A 12 -20.85 8.89 11.41
C ASP A 12 -21.08 7.63 10.56
N LYS A 13 -21.27 7.79 9.23
CA LYS A 13 -21.38 6.64 8.30
C LYS A 13 -20.13 5.76 8.32
N LEU A 14 -18.94 6.35 8.34
CA LEU A 14 -17.68 5.61 8.45
C LEU A 14 -17.61 4.81 9.75
N ALA A 15 -17.98 5.40 10.88
CA ALA A 15 -18.00 4.71 12.16
C ALA A 15 -18.97 3.52 12.15
N GLU A 16 -20.13 3.63 11.50
CA GLU A 16 -21.08 2.53 11.31
C GLU A 16 -20.50 1.43 10.40
N THR A 17 -19.91 1.80 9.26
CA THR A 17 -19.26 0.85 8.35
C THR A 17 -18.17 0.06 9.07
N PHE A 18 -17.31 0.73 9.83
CA PHE A 18 -16.23 0.07 10.58
C PHE A 18 -16.74 -0.75 11.76
N GLN A 19 -17.85 -0.37 12.39
CA GLN A 19 -18.41 -1.14 13.51
C GLN A 19 -19.00 -2.49 13.06
N ASN A 20 -19.52 -2.54 11.83
CA ASN A 20 -20.08 -3.77 11.26
C ASN A 20 -19.01 -4.75 10.76
N ASP A 21 -17.73 -4.38 10.85
CA ASP A 21 -16.59 -5.21 10.46
C ASP A 21 -15.70 -5.47 11.69
N ASP A 22 -15.65 -6.73 12.14
CA ASP A 22 -14.90 -7.14 13.32
C ASP A 22 -13.42 -6.72 13.25
N LYS A 23 -12.85 -6.63 12.04
CA LYS A 23 -11.45 -6.23 11.80
C LYS A 23 -11.22 -4.72 11.83
N ALA A 24 -12.28 -3.91 11.81
CA ALA A 24 -12.22 -2.44 11.83
C ALA A 24 -12.75 -1.81 13.13
N THR A 25 -12.92 -2.63 14.18
CA THR A 25 -13.39 -2.16 15.50
C THR A 25 -12.60 -0.96 16.03
N ASP A 26 -11.28 -0.93 15.84
CA ASP A 26 -10.43 0.18 16.31
C ASP A 26 -10.54 1.42 15.41
N LEU A 27 -10.80 1.26 14.11
CA LEU A 27 -11.14 2.37 13.20
C LEU A 27 -12.49 3.00 13.60
N ALA A 28 -13.48 2.18 13.98
CA ALA A 28 -14.77 2.65 14.46
C ALA A 28 -14.63 3.49 15.74
N LYS A 29 -13.83 3.01 16.71
CA LYS A 29 -13.53 3.75 17.95
C LYS A 29 -12.82 5.07 17.67
N LEU A 30 -11.81 5.06 16.80
CA LEU A 30 -11.03 6.24 16.44
C LEU A 30 -11.90 7.29 15.72
N THR A 31 -12.77 6.85 14.81
CA THR A 31 -13.72 7.72 14.10
C THR A 31 -14.69 8.40 15.07
N ARG A 32 -15.24 7.64 16.03
CA ARG A 32 -16.11 8.19 17.10
C ARG A 32 -15.37 9.14 18.03
N HIS A 33 -14.11 8.84 18.34
CA HIS A 33 -13.28 9.70 19.17
C HIS A 33 -13.03 11.04 18.49
N ALA A 34 -12.68 11.03 17.21
CA ALA A 34 -12.50 12.24 16.39
C ALA A 34 -13.78 13.08 16.33
N LEU A 35 -14.93 12.44 16.08
CA LEU A 35 -16.25 13.10 16.11
C LEU A 35 -16.54 13.76 17.45
N SER A 36 -16.27 13.08 18.56
CA SER A 36 -16.51 13.62 19.91
C SER A 36 -15.68 14.88 20.16
N LEU A 37 -14.39 14.87 19.76
CA LEU A 37 -13.50 16.03 19.92
C LEU A 37 -13.88 17.19 18.99
N LEU A 38 -14.34 16.91 17.78
CA LEU A 38 -14.71 17.95 16.82
C LEU A 38 -16.03 18.67 17.19
N LYS A 39 -16.85 18.11 18.08
CA LYS A 39 -18.10 18.74 18.56
C LYS A 39 -17.84 19.93 19.49
N HIS A 40 -16.67 20.01 20.10
CA HIS A 40 -16.35 21.05 21.07
C HIS A 40 -15.20 21.93 20.56
N ALA A 41 -15.43 23.25 20.53
CA ALA A 41 -14.48 24.21 19.96
C ALA A 41 -13.11 24.22 20.68
N ASP A 42 -13.11 23.97 21.99
CA ASP A 42 -11.93 23.87 22.85
C ASP A 42 -11.06 22.62 22.57
N THR A 43 -11.65 21.58 21.97
CA THR A 43 -10.95 20.34 21.60
C THR A 43 -10.78 20.15 20.09
N ARG A 44 -11.15 21.17 19.29
CA ARG A 44 -11.06 21.13 17.82
C ARG A 44 -9.68 20.72 17.31
N ALA A 45 -8.60 21.30 17.84
CA ALA A 45 -7.23 20.97 17.42
C ALA A 45 -6.92 19.47 17.62
N ARG A 46 -7.30 18.93 18.78
CA ARG A 46 -7.18 17.49 19.07
C ARG A 46 -8.09 16.63 18.20
N GLY A 47 -9.26 17.15 17.83
CA GLY A 47 -10.17 16.51 16.89
C GLY A 47 -9.58 16.41 15.49
N VAL A 48 -8.92 17.47 15.01
CA VAL A 48 -8.20 17.46 13.72
C VAL A 48 -7.04 16.46 13.76
N GLU A 49 -6.27 16.43 14.84
CA GLU A 49 -5.22 15.42 15.04
C GLU A 49 -5.77 13.99 15.01
N ALA A 50 -6.93 13.74 15.64
CA ALA A 50 -7.59 12.44 15.62
C ALA A 50 -8.08 12.05 14.20
N VAL A 51 -8.55 13.02 13.39
CA VAL A 51 -8.89 12.77 11.97
C VAL A 51 -7.65 12.45 11.14
N ILE A 52 -6.51 13.11 11.42
CA ILE A 52 -5.23 12.79 10.76
C ILE A 52 -4.77 11.39 11.15
N GLN A 53 -4.89 11.02 12.42
CA GLN A 53 -4.58 9.65 12.87
C GLN A 53 -5.48 8.62 12.18
N LEU A 54 -6.77 8.92 11.99
CA LEU A 54 -7.69 8.07 11.25
C LEU A 54 -7.26 7.92 9.78
N GLN A 55 -6.83 9.02 9.15
CA GLN A 55 -6.28 9.01 7.79
C GLN A 55 -5.08 8.06 7.69
N ASP A 56 -4.14 8.14 8.63
CA ASP A 56 -2.93 7.31 8.62
C ASP A 56 -3.25 5.81 8.75
N GLN A 57 -4.20 5.46 9.63
CA GLN A 57 -4.66 4.09 9.78
C GLN A 57 -5.38 3.58 8.52
N LEU A 58 -6.18 4.42 7.88
CA LEU A 58 -6.85 4.08 6.63
C LEU A 58 -5.88 3.97 5.45
N HIS A 59 -4.78 4.74 5.44
CA HIS A 59 -3.72 4.55 4.45
C HIS A 59 -3.03 3.19 4.58
N ILE A 60 -2.83 2.69 5.81
CA ILE A 60 -2.31 1.35 6.05
C ILE A 60 -3.31 0.31 5.53
N ALA A 61 -4.59 0.45 5.84
CA ALA A 61 -5.62 -0.47 5.38
C ALA A 61 -5.80 -0.45 3.85
N ARG A 62 -5.70 0.73 3.22
CA ARG A 62 -5.73 0.91 1.76
C ARG A 62 -4.61 0.13 1.06
N ARG A 63 -3.41 0.11 1.64
CA ARG A 63 -2.28 -0.69 1.11
C ARG A 63 -2.53 -2.19 1.16
N LEU A 64 -3.44 -2.64 2.03
CA LEU A 64 -3.90 -4.03 2.12
C LEU A 64 -5.16 -4.30 1.29
N GLY A 65 -5.56 -3.34 0.45
CA GLY A 65 -6.74 -3.44 -0.42
C GLY A 65 -8.08 -3.14 0.26
N ASN A 66 -8.07 -2.70 1.54
CA ASN A 66 -9.29 -2.46 2.32
C ASN A 66 -9.59 -0.97 2.45
N TYR A 67 -10.89 -0.63 2.52
CA TYR A 67 -11.40 0.72 2.82
C TYR A 67 -10.84 1.85 1.93
N VAL A 68 -10.68 1.58 0.63
CA VAL A 68 -10.08 2.52 -0.33
C VAL A 68 -10.89 3.81 -0.46
N GLN A 69 -12.22 3.70 -0.45
CA GLN A 69 -13.12 4.86 -0.60
C GLN A 69 -13.11 5.73 0.66
N GLU A 70 -13.13 5.08 1.81
CA GLU A 70 -13.08 5.66 3.13
C GLU A 70 -11.77 6.40 3.37
N ALA A 71 -10.63 5.82 2.94
CA ALA A 71 -9.33 6.47 2.99
C ALA A 71 -9.31 7.78 2.19
N ASN A 72 -9.83 7.77 0.97
CA ASN A 72 -9.87 8.95 0.10
C ASN A 72 -10.79 10.04 0.67
N LEU A 73 -11.91 9.65 1.28
CA LEU A 73 -12.85 10.56 1.94
C LEU A 73 -12.20 11.25 3.14
N VAL A 74 -11.57 10.47 4.03
CA VAL A 74 -10.91 11.01 5.23
C VAL A 74 -9.68 11.85 4.85
N GLU A 75 -8.94 11.49 3.80
CA GLU A 75 -7.85 12.30 3.25
C GLU A 75 -8.32 13.68 2.79
N ALA A 76 -9.44 13.75 2.07
CA ALA A 76 -10.02 15.03 1.64
C ALA A 76 -10.48 15.89 2.83
N ILE A 77 -11.11 15.28 3.83
CA ILE A 77 -11.55 15.96 5.07
C ILE A 77 -10.33 16.48 5.85
N ALA A 78 -9.34 15.62 6.10
CA ALA A 78 -8.13 15.97 6.85
C ALA A 78 -7.33 17.07 6.17
N GLY A 79 -7.17 17.01 4.85
CA GLY A 79 -6.45 18.03 4.07
C GLY A 79 -7.12 19.41 4.17
N ARG A 80 -8.46 19.46 4.12
CA ARG A 80 -9.22 20.70 4.29
C ARG A 80 -9.15 21.22 5.72
N MET A 81 -9.33 20.37 6.74
CA MET A 81 -9.23 20.76 8.15
C MET A 81 -7.86 21.33 8.53
N ARG A 82 -6.77 20.88 7.89
CA ARG A 82 -5.42 21.41 8.12
C ARG A 82 -5.20 22.80 7.53
N THR A 83 -5.91 23.13 6.47
CA THR A 83 -5.64 24.32 5.65
C THR A 83 -6.69 25.42 5.84
N ASP A 84 -7.87 25.07 6.36
CA ASP A 84 -8.99 25.97 6.56
C ASP A 84 -9.56 25.82 7.98
N ASP A 85 -9.35 26.86 8.79
CA ASP A 85 -9.85 26.93 10.16
C ASP A 85 -11.37 27.10 10.27
N ALA A 86 -12.05 27.47 9.19
CA ALA A 86 -13.51 27.50 9.14
C ALA A 86 -14.10 26.13 8.75
N TYR A 87 -13.28 25.20 8.27
CA TYR A 87 -13.72 23.87 7.86
C TYR A 87 -13.89 22.95 9.10
N GLY A 88 -15.10 22.41 9.27
CA GLY A 88 -15.52 21.70 10.48
C GLY A 88 -16.67 20.72 10.21
N LEU A 89 -17.36 20.30 11.28
CA LEU A 89 -18.39 19.25 11.21
C LEU A 89 -19.58 19.57 10.28
N GLU A 90 -20.00 20.83 10.25
CA GLU A 90 -21.10 21.33 9.41
C GLU A 90 -20.68 21.60 7.97
N SER A 91 -19.38 21.60 7.68
CA SER A 91 -18.89 21.82 6.33
C SER A 91 -19.32 20.69 5.42
N SER A 92 -19.73 21.02 4.20
CA SER A 92 -20.01 20.02 3.17
C SER A 92 -18.71 19.28 2.85
N VAL A 93 -18.78 17.96 2.86
CA VAL A 93 -17.66 17.16 2.38
C VAL A 93 -17.55 17.39 0.87
N PRO A 94 -16.36 17.68 0.34
CA PRO A 94 -16.18 17.69 -1.10
C PRO A 94 -16.70 16.35 -1.61
N MET A 95 -17.63 16.37 -2.57
CA MET A 95 -18.01 15.16 -3.28
C MET A 95 -16.70 14.59 -3.83
N VAL A 96 -16.21 13.50 -3.22
CA VAL A 96 -15.41 12.54 -3.96
C VAL A 96 -16.41 12.04 -4.97
N GLN A 97 -16.48 12.67 -6.14
CA GLN A 97 -17.35 12.21 -7.20
C GLN A 97 -16.94 10.76 -7.43
N ALA A 98 -17.74 9.85 -6.89
CA ALA A 98 -17.82 8.47 -7.30
C ALA A 98 -18.50 8.42 -8.68
N GLU A 99 -18.04 9.27 -9.58
CA GLU A 99 -18.01 9.02 -11.00
C GLU A 99 -16.53 8.87 -11.34
N GLN A 100 -15.91 7.82 -10.79
CA GLN A 100 -14.88 7.19 -11.58
C GLN A 100 -15.64 6.68 -12.81
N SER A 101 -15.61 7.46 -13.91
CA SER A 101 -16.16 6.98 -15.18
C SER A 101 -15.57 5.60 -15.45
N ASP A 102 -16.31 4.74 -16.15
CA ASP A 102 -15.79 3.44 -16.52
C ASP A 102 -14.43 3.56 -17.23
N GLU A 103 -14.14 4.71 -17.85
CA GLU A 103 -12.84 5.08 -18.41
C GLU A 103 -11.76 5.33 -17.34
N MET A 104 -12.06 6.00 -16.21
CA MET A 104 -11.09 6.18 -15.11
C MET A 104 -10.86 4.88 -14.34
N LYS A 105 -11.90 4.05 -14.14
CA LYS A 105 -11.71 2.69 -13.59
C LYS A 105 -10.91 1.83 -14.55
N ALA A 106 -11.18 1.91 -15.85
CA ALA A 106 -10.40 1.23 -16.87
C ALA A 106 -8.98 1.78 -16.94
N LEU A 107 -8.76 3.08 -16.72
CA LEU A 107 -7.44 3.71 -16.70
C LEU A 107 -6.67 3.30 -15.45
N ILE A 108 -7.28 3.33 -14.26
CA ILE A 108 -6.68 2.84 -13.01
C ILE A 108 -6.40 1.34 -13.11
N LYS A 109 -7.33 0.56 -13.67
CA LYS A 109 -7.14 -0.87 -13.92
C LYS A 109 -6.05 -1.10 -14.96
N GLN A 110 -5.97 -0.31 -16.03
CA GLN A 110 -4.89 -0.37 -17.01
C GLN A 110 -3.55 0.06 -16.41
N MET A 111 -3.53 1.05 -15.53
CA MET A 111 -2.32 1.48 -14.82
C MET A 111 -1.88 0.44 -13.81
N GLN A 112 -2.80 -0.18 -13.07
CA GLN A 112 -2.52 -1.30 -12.17
C GLN A 112 -2.11 -2.56 -12.94
N GLU A 113 -2.75 -2.86 -14.07
CA GLU A 113 -2.35 -3.96 -14.97
C GLU A 113 -1.01 -3.65 -15.64
N ALA A 114 -0.70 -2.39 -15.94
CA ALA A 114 0.60 -1.96 -16.46
C ALA A 114 1.68 -1.99 -15.38
N ASP A 115 1.35 -1.67 -14.12
CA ASP A 115 2.26 -1.73 -12.98
C ASP A 115 2.48 -3.19 -12.51
N LEU A 116 1.46 -4.04 -12.60
CA LEU A 116 1.59 -5.49 -12.44
C LEU A 116 2.35 -6.12 -13.60
N LYS A 117 2.21 -5.61 -14.83
CA LYS A 117 3.03 -6.03 -15.98
C LYS A 117 4.46 -5.50 -15.91
N SER A 118 4.70 -4.36 -15.24
CA SER A 118 6.05 -3.81 -15.04
C SER A 118 6.80 -4.52 -13.92
N ARG A 119 6.07 -5.17 -12.99
CA ARG A 119 6.60 -5.92 -11.85
C ARG A 119 6.35 -7.42 -12.03
N PRO A 120 7.31 -8.19 -12.58
CA PRO A 120 7.16 -9.63 -12.81
C PRO A 120 7.28 -10.45 -11.50
N TYR A 121 7.23 -9.79 -10.35
CA TYR A 121 7.53 -10.36 -9.05
C TYR A 121 6.58 -9.83 -7.99
N GLU A 122 6.28 -10.70 -7.03
CA GLU A 122 5.62 -10.35 -5.78
C GLU A 122 6.69 -10.07 -4.73
N PHE A 123 6.55 -8.99 -3.96
CA PHE A 123 7.48 -8.61 -2.91
C PHE A 123 6.78 -8.60 -1.55
N LEU A 124 7.20 -9.50 -0.68
CA LEU A 124 6.68 -9.70 0.67
C LEU A 124 7.65 -9.10 1.68
N ASN A 125 7.21 -8.06 2.39
CA ASN A 125 8.01 -7.35 3.38
C ASN A 125 7.13 -6.88 4.54
N THR A 126 7.56 -7.17 5.77
CA THR A 126 6.99 -6.63 7.01
C THR A 126 8.00 -5.72 7.71
N ALA A 127 7.53 -4.69 8.43
CA ALA A 127 8.44 -3.74 9.12
C ALA A 127 9.30 -4.42 10.20
N ASP A 128 8.69 -5.40 10.87
CA ASP A 128 9.20 -6.05 12.08
C ASP A 128 10.07 -7.29 11.78
N SER A 129 10.20 -7.67 10.51
CA SER A 129 11.06 -8.77 10.07
C SER A 129 12.33 -8.25 9.40
N GLU A 130 13.44 -8.91 9.70
CA GLU A 130 14.72 -8.77 8.98
C GLU A 130 14.63 -9.46 7.61
N GLU A 131 13.82 -10.51 7.50
CA GLU A 131 13.61 -11.29 6.28
C GLU A 131 12.57 -10.62 5.36
N MET A 132 12.86 -10.63 4.07
CA MET A 132 11.97 -10.24 2.98
C MET A 132 12.00 -11.33 1.91
N THR A 133 10.88 -11.55 1.22
CA THR A 133 10.80 -12.58 0.19
C THR A 133 10.35 -11.97 -1.14
N VAL A 134 11.00 -12.36 -2.23
CA VAL A 134 10.62 -12.00 -3.60
C VAL A 134 10.22 -13.27 -4.34
N ASN A 135 8.98 -13.34 -4.81
CA ASN A 135 8.49 -14.46 -5.60
C ASN A 135 8.39 -14.06 -7.08
N ILE A 136 8.99 -14.85 -7.96
CA ILE A 136 8.98 -14.63 -9.42
C ILE A 136 8.35 -15.85 -10.07
N SER A 137 7.32 -15.63 -10.91
CA SER A 137 6.75 -16.72 -11.71
C SER A 137 7.74 -17.14 -12.78
N VAL A 138 7.99 -18.45 -12.93
CA VAL A 138 8.95 -18.97 -13.92
C VAL A 138 8.31 -20.05 -14.79
N PRO A 139 8.85 -20.29 -16.00
CA PRO A 139 8.43 -21.42 -16.83
C PRO A 139 8.41 -22.75 -16.05
N ALA A 140 7.46 -23.61 -16.38
CA ALA A 140 7.24 -24.89 -15.69
C ALA A 140 8.49 -25.80 -15.64
N GLU A 141 9.32 -25.72 -16.68
CA GLU A 141 10.53 -26.52 -16.86
C GLU A 141 11.79 -25.86 -16.27
N THR A 142 11.67 -24.69 -15.62
CA THR A 142 12.82 -23.97 -15.08
C THR A 142 13.54 -24.78 -14.00
N GLN A 143 14.84 -24.95 -14.19
CA GLN A 143 15.77 -25.58 -13.23
C GLN A 143 16.70 -24.53 -12.63
N MET A 144 17.34 -24.82 -11.50
CA MET A 144 18.25 -23.85 -10.84
C MET A 144 19.40 -23.39 -11.75
N LYS A 145 19.88 -24.25 -12.66
CA LYS A 145 20.92 -23.90 -13.64
C LYS A 145 20.48 -22.82 -14.65
N ASP A 146 19.18 -22.62 -14.80
CA ASP A 146 18.57 -21.66 -15.72
C ASP A 146 18.33 -20.30 -15.05
N VAL A 147 18.64 -20.20 -13.74
CA VAL A 147 18.48 -19.02 -12.90
C VAL A 147 19.86 -18.45 -12.57
N SER A 148 20.02 -17.13 -12.73
CA SER A 148 21.18 -16.40 -12.23
C SER A 148 20.70 -15.22 -11.38
N VAL A 149 20.93 -15.31 -10.07
CA VAL A 149 20.70 -14.21 -9.13
C VAL A 149 22.06 -13.61 -8.77
N LYS A 150 22.29 -12.37 -9.17
CA LYS A 150 23.48 -11.59 -8.79
C LYS A 150 23.04 -10.48 -7.87
N LEU A 151 23.51 -10.51 -6.63
CA LEU A 151 23.17 -9.50 -5.64
C LEU A 151 24.43 -8.87 -5.02
N SER A 152 24.30 -7.61 -4.64
CA SER A 152 25.24 -6.89 -3.80
C SER A 152 24.45 -6.24 -2.66
N ALA A 153 25.12 -5.59 -1.71
CA ALA A 153 24.44 -4.89 -0.62
C ALA A 153 23.47 -3.79 -1.12
N LYS A 154 23.57 -3.35 -2.38
CA LYS A 154 22.77 -2.24 -2.94
C LYS A 154 22.02 -2.57 -4.23
N THR A 155 22.34 -3.68 -4.88
CA THR A 155 21.82 -3.97 -6.23
C THR A 155 21.41 -5.42 -6.35
N ILE A 156 20.44 -5.67 -7.21
CA ILE A 156 19.99 -7.01 -7.57
C ILE A 156 19.82 -7.09 -9.08
N ARG A 157 20.23 -8.24 -9.63
CA ARG A 157 19.96 -8.62 -11.00
C ARG A 157 19.58 -10.08 -11.08
N VAL A 158 18.40 -10.35 -11.64
CA VAL A 158 17.82 -11.68 -11.78
C VAL A 158 17.63 -11.99 -13.25
N GLU A 159 18.31 -13.02 -13.73
CA GLU A 159 18.20 -13.52 -15.10
C GLU A 159 17.61 -14.93 -15.06
N ILE A 160 16.58 -15.17 -15.86
CA ILE A 160 15.89 -16.47 -15.92
C ILE A 160 15.77 -16.87 -17.39
N LYS A 161 16.31 -18.04 -17.73
CA LYS A 161 16.27 -18.55 -19.10
C LYS A 161 14.83 -18.87 -19.51
N GLY A 162 14.38 -18.33 -20.64
CA GLY A 162 13.04 -18.57 -21.18
C GLY A 162 11.91 -17.79 -20.51
N HIS A 163 12.24 -16.87 -19.59
CA HIS A 163 11.26 -15.95 -19.02
C HIS A 163 10.84 -14.89 -20.06
N GLU A 164 9.60 -14.41 -20.00
CA GLU A 164 9.05 -13.44 -20.97
C GLU A 164 9.78 -12.08 -20.96
N MET A 165 10.37 -11.73 -19.81
CA MET A 165 11.07 -10.47 -19.57
C MET A 165 12.59 -10.56 -19.73
N GLN A 166 13.09 -11.44 -20.60
CA GLN A 166 14.51 -11.43 -20.93
C GLN A 166 14.98 -10.08 -21.50
N PRO A 167 16.23 -9.64 -21.24
CA PRO A 167 17.35 -10.43 -20.70
C PRO A 167 17.38 -10.57 -19.17
N CYS A 168 16.65 -9.74 -18.44
CA CYS A 168 16.64 -9.73 -16.97
C CYS A 168 15.22 -9.46 -16.44
N VAL A 169 14.80 -10.29 -15.49
CA VAL A 169 13.49 -10.18 -14.83
C VAL A 169 13.49 -9.05 -13.81
N ILE A 170 14.62 -8.87 -13.11
CA ILE A 170 14.87 -7.75 -12.21
C ILE A 170 16.27 -7.22 -12.52
N ASP A 171 16.41 -5.91 -12.64
CA ASP A 171 17.72 -5.23 -12.69
C ASP A 171 17.58 -3.85 -12.06
N GLY A 172 18.24 -3.62 -10.93
CA GLY A 172 18.16 -2.34 -10.25
C GLY A 172 18.83 -2.25 -8.89
N SER A 173 18.64 -1.10 -8.25
CA SER A 173 19.14 -0.80 -6.91
C SER A 173 18.05 -1.01 -5.88
N PHE A 174 18.37 -1.68 -4.77
CA PHE A 174 17.46 -1.86 -3.66
C PHE A 174 17.01 -0.53 -3.05
N PHE A 175 15.82 -0.51 -2.44
CA PHE A 175 15.31 0.65 -1.72
C PHE A 175 16.20 1.03 -0.53
N GLN A 176 16.71 0.04 0.20
CA GLN A 176 17.75 0.19 1.23
C GLN A 176 18.77 -0.94 1.11
N ALA A 177 19.83 -0.91 1.91
CA ALA A 177 20.84 -1.96 1.85
C ALA A 177 20.32 -3.30 2.41
N VAL A 178 20.72 -4.40 1.76
CA VAL A 178 20.56 -5.77 2.26
C VAL A 178 21.88 -6.29 2.83
N ASP A 179 21.84 -7.38 3.60
CA ASP A 179 23.01 -8.21 3.88
C ASP A 179 23.13 -9.33 2.85
N PRO A 180 24.11 -9.27 1.92
CA PRO A 180 24.25 -10.30 0.90
C PRO A 180 24.58 -11.68 1.45
N ALA A 181 25.14 -11.77 2.66
CA ALA A 181 25.59 -13.04 3.22
C ALA A 181 24.44 -13.93 3.69
N GLY A 182 23.31 -13.34 4.10
CA GLY A 182 22.10 -14.08 4.49
C GLY A 182 21.01 -14.12 3.42
N CYS A 183 21.30 -13.67 2.20
CA CYS A 183 20.38 -13.82 1.07
C CYS A 183 20.53 -15.22 0.45
N ASP A 184 19.41 -15.87 0.14
CA ASP A 184 19.37 -17.16 -0.57
C ASP A 184 18.28 -17.17 -1.66
N HIS A 185 18.30 -18.17 -2.54
CA HIS A 185 17.25 -18.37 -3.53
C HIS A 185 17.06 -19.83 -3.91
N HIS A 186 15.81 -20.21 -4.12
CA HIS A 186 15.41 -21.57 -4.46
C HIS A 186 14.17 -21.60 -5.36
N LEU A 187 13.89 -22.75 -5.96
CA LEU A 187 12.68 -22.95 -6.76
C LEU A 187 11.63 -23.72 -5.97
N GLU A 188 10.43 -23.16 -5.90
CA GLU A 188 9.26 -23.77 -5.28
C GLU A 188 8.18 -24.11 -6.31
N GLY A 189 7.24 -24.97 -5.91
CA GLY A 189 6.12 -25.37 -6.75
C GLY A 189 6.52 -26.22 -7.97
N SER A 190 5.55 -26.48 -8.83
CA SER A 190 5.72 -27.29 -10.04
C SER A 190 4.72 -26.90 -11.13
N GLY A 191 5.06 -27.22 -12.38
CA GLY A 191 4.19 -26.93 -13.53
C GLY A 191 3.89 -25.43 -13.66
N ALA A 192 2.62 -25.08 -13.87
CA ALA A 192 2.17 -23.70 -13.98
C ALA A 192 2.33 -22.85 -12.69
N LYS A 193 2.66 -23.49 -11.55
CA LYS A 193 2.89 -22.83 -10.26
C LYS A 193 4.37 -22.82 -9.86
N ARG A 194 5.28 -23.02 -10.82
CA ARG A 194 6.72 -22.97 -10.57
C ARG A 194 7.12 -21.53 -10.26
N LEU A 195 7.81 -21.33 -9.13
CA LEU A 195 8.23 -20.02 -8.64
C LEU A 195 9.72 -20.05 -8.33
N LEU A 196 10.42 -18.95 -8.62
CA LEU A 196 11.71 -18.62 -8.01
C LEU A 196 11.43 -17.77 -6.77
N VAL A 197 11.89 -18.24 -5.62
CA VAL A 197 11.80 -17.54 -4.34
C VAL A 197 13.20 -17.01 -4.03
N ILE A 198 13.29 -15.72 -3.69
CA ILE A 198 14.54 -15.07 -3.27
C ILE A 198 14.30 -14.53 -1.87
N ASP A 199 15.01 -15.08 -0.90
CA ASP A 199 15.00 -14.62 0.48
C ASP A 199 16.12 -13.60 0.66
N LEU A 200 15.75 -12.43 1.18
CA LEU A 200 16.62 -11.27 1.35
C LEU A 200 16.64 -10.86 2.81
N GLU A 201 17.81 -10.53 3.31
CA GLU A 201 17.99 -10.04 4.68
C GLU A 201 18.23 -8.53 4.68
N LYS A 202 17.43 -7.77 5.43
CA LYS A 202 17.62 -6.33 5.59
C LYS A 202 18.87 -6.06 6.39
N LYS A 203 19.64 -5.04 5.98
CA LYS A 203 20.74 -4.53 6.81
C LYS A 203 20.25 -3.71 8.02
N GLN A 204 19.04 -3.15 7.94
CA GLN A 204 18.46 -2.31 8.98
C GLN A 204 16.97 -2.62 9.17
N ASN A 205 16.59 -2.90 10.41
CA ASN A 205 15.22 -3.26 10.79
C ASN A 205 14.36 -2.04 11.14
N GLY A 206 13.07 -2.29 11.36
CA GLY A 206 12.12 -1.28 11.79
C GLY A 206 11.62 -0.37 10.66
N LEU A 207 11.96 -0.70 9.41
CA LEU A 207 11.49 0.01 8.22
C LEU A 207 10.79 -0.98 7.29
N LYS A 208 9.51 -0.74 7.02
CA LYS A 208 8.81 -1.39 5.91
C LYS A 208 9.23 -0.72 4.61
N TRP A 209 9.73 -1.49 3.66
CA TRP A 209 10.07 -0.92 2.35
C TRP A 209 8.79 -0.75 1.54
N PRO A 210 8.62 0.39 0.85
CA PRO A 210 7.49 0.57 -0.06
C PRO A 210 7.61 -0.34 -1.29
N ASP A 211 8.84 -0.72 -1.67
CA ASP A 211 9.15 -1.57 -2.82
C ASP A 211 10.51 -2.26 -2.64
N LEU A 212 10.80 -3.26 -3.47
CA LEU A 212 12.10 -3.93 -3.54
C LEU A 212 13.18 -2.96 -4.02
N LEU A 213 12.89 -2.23 -5.11
CA LEU A 213 13.81 -1.31 -5.75
C LEU A 213 13.55 0.13 -5.31
N GLY A 214 14.61 0.90 -5.11
CA GLY A 214 14.50 2.35 -4.91
C GLY A 214 14.24 3.06 -6.23
N TYR A 215 13.56 4.21 -6.18
CA TYR A 215 13.68 5.20 -7.27
C TYR A 215 15.15 5.57 -7.33
N GLY A 216 15.85 5.07 -8.35
CA GLY A 216 17.29 5.25 -8.47
C GLY A 216 17.65 6.72 -8.27
N ALA A 217 18.55 7.00 -7.33
CA ALA A 217 19.32 8.22 -7.40
C ALA A 217 20.11 8.16 -8.71
N THR A 218 19.62 8.88 -9.72
CA THR A 218 20.51 9.50 -10.71
C THR A 218 21.32 10.58 -10.02
#